data_AF-A0A5E7YET1-F1
#
_entry.id   AF-A0A5E7YET1-F1
#
_cell.length_a   1.000
_cell.length_b   1.000
_cell.length_c   1.000
_cell.angle_alpha   90.00
_cell.angle_beta   90.00
_cell.angle_gamma   90.00
#
_symmetry.space_group_name_H-M   'P 1'
#
loop_
_entity.id
_entity.type
_entity.pdbx_description
1 polymer ?
#
loop_
_entity_poly.entity_id
_entity_poly.type
_entity_poly.pdbx_seq_one_letter_code
_entity_poly.pdbx_strand_id
1 'polypeptide(L)' 'MEADDLPRMRSDAAALLGKEQLDSYSQDELLARVQVLEAEIARVKAHHAKAADHRKAAEALFGKRGNG' A
#
# COMPACT_ATOMS: atom_id res chain seq x y z
N MET A 1 23.70 -2.52 11.81
CA MET A 1 22.23 -2.65 11.75
C MET A 1 21.95 -3.80 10.81
N GLU A 2 21.73 -5.00 11.34
CA GLU A 2 21.70 -6.24 10.57
C GLU A 2 20.47 -7.04 10.98
N ALA A 3 19.29 -6.56 10.57
CA ALA A 3 18.01 -7.20 10.89
C ALA A 3 16.95 -6.99 9.79
N ASP A 4 17.34 -6.65 8.56
CA ASP A 4 16.36 -6.34 7.49
C ASP A 4 16.33 -7.33 6.32
N ASP A 5 17.16 -8.38 6.35
CA ASP A 5 17.36 -9.30 5.21
C ASP A 5 16.67 -10.67 5.35
N LEU A 6 15.60 -10.75 6.15
CA LEU A 6 14.70 -11.90 6.07
C LEU A 6 13.74 -11.70 4.89
N PRO A 7 13.48 -12.72 4.05
CA PRO A 7 12.42 -12.66 3.06
C PRO A 7 11.10 -12.46 3.79
N ARG A 8 10.63 -11.21 3.89
CA ARG A 8 9.29 -10.95 4.38
C ARG A 8 8.38 -11.59 3.35
N MET A 9 7.79 -12.72 3.71
CA MET A 9 6.64 -13.26 3.00
C MET A 9 5.56 -12.19 3.13
N ARG A 10 5.59 -11.20 2.23
CA ARG A 10 4.55 -10.20 2.10
C ARG A 10 3.35 -11.02 1.72
N SER A 11 2.52 -11.33 2.72
CA SER A 11 1.22 -11.94 2.52
C SER A 11 0.58 -11.19 1.36
N ASP A 12 0.31 -11.91 0.27
CA ASP A 12 -0.35 -11.34 -0.90
C ASP A 12 -1.85 -11.24 -0.61
N ALA A 13 -2.18 -10.52 0.47
CA ALA A 13 -3.54 -10.35 0.96
C ALA A 13 -4.45 -9.78 -0.13
N ALA A 14 -3.90 -8.92 -1.00
CA ALA A 14 -4.59 -8.41 -2.17
C ALA A 14 -4.94 -9.52 -3.18
N ALA A 15 -4.01 -10.43 -3.49
CA ALA A 15 -4.34 -11.57 -4.36
C ALA A 15 -5.28 -12.58 -3.70
N LEU A 16 -5.28 -12.72 -2.36
CA LEU A 16 -6.24 -13.56 -1.66
C LEU A 16 -7.67 -13.02 -1.78
N LEU A 17 -7.87 -11.70 -1.74
CA LEU A 17 -9.18 -11.09 -1.94
C LEU A 17 -9.81 -11.46 -3.29
N GLY A 18 -9.00 -11.53 -4.36
CA GLY A 18 -9.47 -11.88 -5.70
C GLY A 18 -9.81 -13.37 -5.90
N LYS A 19 -9.44 -14.23 -4.93
CA LYS A 19 -9.73 -15.67 -4.96
C LYS A 19 -10.97 -16.05 -4.14
N GLU A 20 -11.53 -15.10 -3.40
CA GLU A 20 -12.68 -15.35 -2.54
C GLU A 20 -13.96 -15.47 -3.37
N GLN A 21 -14.77 -16.49 -3.08
CA GLN A 21 -16.07 -16.66 -3.72
C GLN A 21 -17.08 -15.69 -3.09
N LEU A 22 -17.71 -14.88 -3.93
CA LEU A 22 -18.69 -13.88 -3.52
C LEU A 22 -20.14 -14.37 -3.66
N ASP A 23 -20.36 -15.52 -4.29
CA ASP A 23 -21.69 -16.02 -4.66
C ASP A 23 -22.58 -16.34 -3.44
N SER A 24 -21.98 -16.55 -2.26
CA SER A 24 -22.71 -16.77 -1.00
C SER A 24 -23.05 -15.49 -0.24
N TYR A 25 -22.59 -14.33 -0.70
CA TYR A 25 -22.79 -13.05 -0.02
C TYR A 25 -24.12 -12.42 -0.43
N SER A 26 -24.82 -11.84 0.53
CA SER A 26 -25.94 -10.93 0.29
C SER A 26 -25.45 -9.59 -0.29
N GLN A 27 -26.37 -8.79 -0.84
CA GLN A 27 -26.05 -7.45 -1.37
C GLN A 27 -25.47 -6.52 -0.29
N ASP A 28 -26.01 -6.58 0.92
CA ASP A 28 -25.55 -5.75 2.04
C ASP A 28 -24.13 -6.15 2.48
N GLU A 29 -23.82 -7.44 2.50
CA GLU A 29 -22.46 -7.92 2.80
C GLU A 29 -21.46 -7.52 1.73
N LEU A 30 -21.86 -7.54 0.45
CA LEU A 30 -21.02 -7.03 -0.64
C LEU A 30 -20.76 -5.53 -0.50
N LEU A 31 -21.78 -4.73 -0.16
CA LEU A 31 -21.61 -3.29 0.07
C LEU A 31 -20.72 -2.99 1.27
N ALA A 32 -20.91 -3.70 2.38
CA ALA A 32 -20.05 -3.57 3.55
C ALA A 32 -18.59 -3.90 3.22
N ARG A 33 -18.36 -4.95 2.42
CA ARG A 33 -17.02 -5.32 1.95
C ARG A 33 -16.40 -4.23 1.07
N VAL A 34 -17.16 -3.67 0.13
CA VAL A 34 -16.70 -2.57 -0.73
C VAL A 34 -16.24 -1.37 0.11
N GLN A 35 -17.03 -0.95 1.10
CA GLN A 35 -16.70 0.19 1.95
C GLN A 35 -15.35 0.01 2.67
N VAL A 36 -15.08 -1.20 3.19
CA VAL A 36 -13.81 -1.52 3.85
C VAL A 36 -12.64 -1.46 2.85
N LEU A 37 -12.82 -2.01 1.66
CA LEU A 37 -11.78 -2.01 0.62
C LEU A 37 -11.45 -0.61 0.11
N GLU A 38 -12.46 0.25 -0.05
CA GLU A 38 -12.26 1.65 -0.44
C GLU A 38 -11.49 2.45 0.62
N ALA A 39 -11.81 2.24 1.91
CA ALA A 39 -11.07 2.84 3.01
C ALA A 39 -9.60 2.38 3.03
N GLU A 40 -9.36 1.09 2.76
CA GLU A 40 -8.00 0.54 2.65
C GLU A 40 -7.23 1.14 1.48
N ILE A 41 -7.86 1.26 0.30
CA ILE A 41 -7.26 1.91 -0.87
C ILE A 41 -6.87 3.35 -0.55
N ALA A 42 -7.76 4.10 0.12
CA ALA A 42 -7.47 5.46 0.54
C ALA A 42 -6.26 5.52 1.49
N ARG A 43 -6.19 4.61 2.47
CA ARG A 43 -5.05 4.48 3.39
C ARG A 43 -3.74 4.21 2.67
N VAL A 44 -3.71 3.25 1.75
CA VAL A 44 -2.53 2.89 0.96
C VAL A 44 -2.07 4.05 0.08
N LYS A 45 -3.01 4.72 -0.62
CA LYS A 45 -2.71 5.90 -1.44
C LYS A 45 -2.09 7.03 -0.60
N ALA A 46 -2.64 7.30 0.58
CA ALA A 46 -2.11 8.32 1.49
C ALA A 46 -0.68 7.99 1.95
N HIS A 47 -0.39 6.73 2.27
CA HIS A 47 0.96 6.31 2.64
C HIS A 47 1.94 6.42 1.46
N HIS A 48 1.53 6.01 0.26
CA HIS A 48 2.34 6.16 -0.95
C HIS A 48 2.70 7.62 -1.24
N ALA A 49 1.72 8.53 -1.14
CA ALA A 49 1.94 9.96 -1.37
C ALA A 49 2.98 10.53 -0.38
N LYS A 50 2.84 10.23 0.93
CA LYS A 50 3.80 10.64 1.95
C LYS A 50 5.23 10.15 1.65
N ALA A 51 5.37 8.89 1.25
CA ALA A 51 6.67 8.33 0.88
C ALA A 51 7.26 9.00 -0.38
N ALA A 52 6.43 9.38 -1.35
CA ALA A 52 6.87 10.11 -2.53
C ALA A 52 7.34 11.55 -2.20
N ASP A 53 6.64 12.25 -1.31
CA ASP A 53 7.02 13.60 -0.88
C ASP A 53 8.36 13.60 -0.11
N HIS A 54 8.61 12.57 0.70
CA HIS A 54 9.90 12.38 1.36
C HIS A 54 11.05 12.19 0.36
N ARG A 55 10.83 11.43 -0.72
CA ARG A 55 11.83 11.27 -1.79
C ARG A 55 12.12 12.59 -2.50
N LYS A 56 11.09 13.35 -2.87
CA LYS A 56 11.25 14.66 -3.53
C LYS A 56 11.97 15.67 -2.62
N ALA A 57 11.67 15.67 -1.32
CA ALA A 57 12.37 16.51 -0.35
C ALA A 57 13.86 16.11 -0.22
N ALA A 58 14.16 14.81 -0.21
CA ALA A 58 15.54 14.33 -0.18
C ALA A 58 16.30 14.68 -1.47
N GLU A 59 15.69 14.52 -2.65
CA GLU A 59 16.29 14.92 -3.93
C GLU A 59 16.59 16.43 -3.97
N ALA A 60 15.69 17.28 -3.47
CA ALA A 60 15.93 18.73 -3.40
C ALA A 60 17.08 19.10 -2.45
N LEU A 61 17.26 18.36 -1.34
CA LEU A 61 18.30 18.61 -0.34
C LEU A 61 19.68 18.06 -0.74
N PHE A 62 19.72 16.92 -1.44
CA PHE A 62 20.97 16.18 -1.72
C PHE A 62 21.34 16.13 -3.21
N GLY A 63 20.39 16.27 -4.13
CA GLY A 63 20.64 16.17 -5.58
C GLY A 63 21.47 17.33 -6.15
N LYS A 64 21.48 18.49 -5.50
CA LYS A 64 22.25 19.66 -5.97
C LYS A 64 23.72 19.68 -5.50
N ARG A 65 24.13 18.80 -4.58
CA ARG A 65 25.50 18.76 -4.03
C ARG A 65 26.46 17.78 -4.72
N GLY A 66 25.97 16.95 -5.65
CA GLY A 66 26.79 15.94 -6.34
C GLY A 66 27.25 16.30 -7.75
N ASN A 67 26.99 17.53 -8.23
CA ASN A 67 27.27 17.94 -9.61
C ASN A 67 28.13 19.21 -9.66
N GLY A 68 29.23 19.21 -8.91
CA GLY A 68 30.28 20.23 -8.93
C GLY A 68 31.65 19.58 -8.95
#